data_AF-A0A833G4B0-F1
#
_entry.id   AF-A0A833G4B0-F1
#
_cell.length_a   1.000
_cell.length_b   1.000
_cell.length_c   1.000
_cell.angle_alpha   90.00
_cell.angle_beta   90.00
_cell.angle_gamma   90.00
#
_symmetry.space_group_name_H-M   'P 1'
#
loop_
_entity.id
_entity.type
_entity.pdbx_description
1 polymer ?
#
loop_
_entity_poly.entity_id
_entity_poly.type
_entity_poly.pdbx_seq_one_letter_code
_entity_poly.pdbx_strand_id
1 'polypeptide(L)' 'MIALRLFNHEEMVFSATPATVGGHDAVLNIPGSALWGAALARLYAATPKDEKAIEALWLGKVRLSPGFPLTHERCPA' A
#
# COMPACT_ATOMS: atom_id res chain seq x y z
N MET A 1 -0.97 -17.38 2.59
CA MET A 1 -0.41 -16.08 2.14
C MET A 1 -0.74 -15.92 0.67
N ILE A 2 -1.31 -14.79 0.26
CA ILE A 2 -1.67 -14.53 -1.15
C ILE A 2 -0.74 -13.42 -1.65
N ALA A 3 -0.12 -13.64 -2.80
CA ALA A 3 0.67 -12.62 -3.48
C ALA A 3 -0.21 -11.93 -4.53
N LEU A 4 -0.23 -10.59 -4.50
CA LEU A 4 -0.91 -9.78 -5.49
C LEU A 4 0.12 -9.12 -6.41
N ARG A 5 -0.16 -9.10 -7.70
CA ARG A 5 0.63 -8.33 -8.68
C ARG A 5 -0.03 -6.97 -8.85
N LEU A 6 0.78 -5.92 -8.73
CA LEU A 6 0.37 -4.55 -8.93
C LEU A 6 1.02 -4.03 -10.21
N PHE A 7 0.25 -3.30 -11.00
CA PHE A 7 0.71 -2.66 -12.22
C PHE A 7 0.55 -1.16 -12.05
N ASN A 8 1.66 -0.43 -12.22
CA ASN A 8 1.62 1.03 -12.26
C ASN A 8 1.27 1.43 -13.70
N HIS A 9 0.15 2.11 -13.89
CA HIS A 9 -0.29 2.60 -15.20
C HIS A 9 0.35 3.94 -15.57
N GLU A 10 0.98 4.60 -14.61
CA GLU A 10 1.63 5.90 -14.71
C GLU A 10 2.94 5.89 -13.90
N GLU A 11 3.77 6.92 -14.06
CA GLU A 11 4.95 7.10 -13.21
C GLU A 11 4.51 7.43 -11.77
N MET A 12 5.06 6.69 -10.80
CA MET A 12 4.72 6.84 -9.40
C MET A 12 5.97 7.06 -8.55
N VAL A 13 5.86 7.97 -7.58
CA VAL A 13 6.87 8.19 -6.54
C VAL A 13 6.28 7.75 -5.20
N PHE A 14 6.99 6.88 -4.50
CA PHE A 14 6.63 6.44 -3.16
C PHE A 14 7.58 7.03 -2.13
N SER A 15 7.08 7.34 -0.95
CA SER A 15 7.87 7.85 0.19
C SER A 15 7.69 6.94 1.40
N ALA A 16 8.77 6.70 2.14
CA ALA A 16 8.70 5.98 3.41
C ALA A 16 7.97 6.79 4.49
N THR A 17 8.02 8.12 4.41
CA THR A 17 7.45 9.06 5.38
C THR A 17 6.26 9.83 4.80
N PRO A 18 5.27 10.19 5.63
CA PRO A 18 4.20 11.10 5.24
C PRO A 18 4.74 12.50 4.90
N ALA A 19 4.06 13.21 3.99
CA ALA A 19 4.43 14.57 3.60
C ALA A 19 4.47 15.58 4.75
N THR A 20 3.70 15.33 5.82
CA THR A 20 3.63 16.17 7.01
C THR A 20 4.87 16.12 7.89
N VAL A 21 5.75 15.12 7.70
CA VAL A 21 6.96 14.92 8.53
C VAL A 21 8.20 15.59 7.92
N GLY A 22 8.14 16.00 6.64
CA GLY A 22 9.28 16.54 5.90
C GLY A 22 10.29 15.45 5.49
N GLY A 23 11.10 15.74 4.46
CA GLY A 23 12.08 14.80 3.90
C GLY A 23 11.42 13.69 3.06
N HIS A 24 11.31 13.91 1.75
CA HIS A 24 10.75 12.93 0.82
C HIS A 24 11.86 12.13 0.16
N ASP A 25 12.40 11.14 0.87
CA ASP A 25 13.22 10.14 0.21
C ASP A 25 12.33 9.22 -0.61
N ALA A 26 12.54 9.24 -1.92
CA ALA A 26 11.87 8.35 -2.83
C ALA A 26 12.34 6.91 -2.58
N VAL A 27 11.39 6.00 -2.37
CA VAL A 27 11.65 4.57 -2.20
C VAL A 27 11.25 3.78 -3.43
N LEU A 28 11.98 2.69 -3.68
CA LEU A 28 11.78 1.80 -4.85
C LEU A 28 10.70 0.73 -4.62
N ASN A 29 10.29 0.53 -3.37
CA ASN A 29 9.23 -0.38 -2.98
C ASN A 29 7.96 0.41 -2.66
N ILE A 30 6.80 -0.25 -2.77
CA ILE A 30 5.53 0.32 -2.31
C ILE A 30 5.43 0.08 -0.81
N PRO A 31 5.38 1.13 0.04
CA PRO A 31 5.22 0.96 1.47
C PRO A 31 3.93 0.20 1.79
N GLY A 32 3.98 -0.71 2.76
CA GLY A 32 2.79 -1.44 3.21
C GLY A 32 1.67 -0.48 3.67
N SER A 33 2.04 0.62 4.32
CA SER A 33 1.10 1.69 4.73
C SER A 33 0.38 2.34 3.54
N ALA A 34 1.06 2.53 2.41
CA ALA A 34 0.45 3.06 1.19
C ALA A 34 -0.55 2.06 0.59
N LEU A 35 -0.21 0.76 0.58
CA LEU A 35 -1.14 -0.30 0.16
C LEU A 35 -2.37 -0.37 1.06
N TRP A 36 -2.17 -0.21 2.37
CA TRP A 36 -3.26 -0.12 3.35
C TRP A 36 -4.17 1.06 3.10
N GLY A 37 -3.60 2.26 2.92
CA GLY A 37 -4.37 3.45 2.60
C GLY A 37 -5.18 3.30 1.32
N ALA A 38 -4.58 2.73 0.26
CA ALA A 38 -5.27 2.48 -1.00
C ALA A 38 -6.41 1.46 -0.87
N ALA A 39 -6.19 0.36 -0.12
CA ALA A 39 -7.23 -0.64 0.14
C ALA A 39 -8.41 -0.05 0.92
N LEU A 40 -8.11 0.71 1.99
CA LEU A 40 -9.13 1.41 2.78
C LEU A 40 -9.90 2.42 1.94
N ALA A 41 -9.21 3.27 1.16
CA ALA A 41 -9.85 4.27 0.32
C ALA A 41 -10.85 3.63 -0.66
N ARG A 42 -10.48 2.50 -1.28
CA ARG A 42 -11.39 1.75 -2.15
C ARG A 42 -12.58 1.16 -1.40
N LEU A 43 -12.38 0.64 -0.20
CA LEU A 43 -13.46 0.08 0.61
C LEU A 43 -14.44 1.14 1.12
N TYR A 44 -13.92 2.28 1.61
CA TYR A 44 -14.74 3.42 2.01
C TYR A 44 -15.54 3.98 0.82
N ALA A 45 -14.94 4.01 -0.38
CA ALA A 45 -15.64 4.44 -1.59
C ALA A 45 -16.67 3.41 -2.09
N ALA A 46 -16.39 2.11 -1.94
CA ALA A 46 -17.28 1.04 -2.39
C ALA A 46 -18.49 0.86 -1.45
N THR A 47 -18.33 1.16 -0.16
CA THR A 47 -19.41 0.92 0.80
C THR A 47 -19.37 1.96 1.93
N PRO A 48 -20.43 2.76 2.12
CA PRO A 48 -20.55 3.57 3.33
C PRO A 48 -20.82 2.73 4.60
N LYS A 49 -21.05 1.41 4.50
CA LYS A 49 -21.67 0.59 5.56
C LYS A 49 -21.14 -0.85 5.73
N ASP A 50 -20.07 -1.26 5.04
CA ASP A 50 -19.49 -2.59 5.32
C ASP A 50 -18.53 -2.51 6.52
N GLU A 51 -19.13 -2.30 7.70
CA GLU A 51 -18.41 -2.18 8.97
C GLU A 51 -17.55 -3.41 9.24
N LYS A 52 -17.96 -4.60 8.80
CA LYS A 52 -17.19 -5.84 9.01
C LYS A 52 -15.92 -5.88 8.17
N ALA A 53 -15.97 -5.42 6.92
CA ALA A 53 -14.78 -5.32 6.09
C ALA A 53 -13.81 -4.26 6.65
N ILE A 54 -14.33 -3.09 7.03
CA ILE A 54 -13.54 -2.03 7.66
C ILE A 54 -12.93 -2.52 8.98
N GLU A 55 -13.70 -3.19 9.82
CA GLU A 55 -13.28 -3.77 11.10
C GLU A 55 -12.20 -4.86 10.90
N ALA A 56 -12.34 -5.75 9.91
CA ALA A 56 -11.34 -6.77 9.63
C ALA A 56 -9.98 -6.17 9.23
N LEU A 57 -10.00 -5.05 8.49
CA LEU A 57 -8.81 -4.28 8.14
C LEU A 57 -8.28 -3.51 9.36
N TRP A 58 -9.11 -2.78 10.09
CA TRP A 58 -8.69 -2.01 11.27
C TRP A 58 -8.13 -2.88 12.40
N LEU A 59 -8.70 -4.07 12.64
CA LEU A 59 -8.23 -5.03 13.63
C LEU A 59 -6.98 -5.81 13.19
N GLY A 60 -6.44 -5.53 12.00
CA GLY A 60 -5.22 -6.18 11.49
C GLY A 60 -5.38 -7.68 11.20
N LYS A 61 -6.62 -8.16 10.97
CA LYS A 61 -6.88 -9.55 10.51
C LYS A 61 -6.35 -9.75 9.10
N VAL A 62 -6.38 -8.69 8.30
CA VAL A 62 -5.62 -8.59 7.04
C VAL A 62 -4.31 -7.89 7.36
N ARG A 63 -3.21 -8.32 6.74
CA ARG A 63 -1.90 -7.63 6.79
C ARG A 63 -1.38 -7.47 5.37
N LEU A 64 -1.01 -6.25 5.02
CA LEU A 64 -0.31 -5.95 3.77
C LEU A 64 1.16 -5.70 4.05
N SER A 65 2.01 -6.58 3.52
CA SER A 65 3.45 -6.38 3.47
C SER A 65 3.81 -5.35 2.39
N PRO A 66 5.01 -4.75 2.44
CA PRO A 66 5.50 -3.92 1.34
C PRO A 66 5.47 -4.67 0.00
N GLY A 67 5.20 -3.93 -1.07
CA GLY A 67 5.26 -4.44 -2.45
C GLY A 67 6.64 -4.20 -3.03
N PHE A 68 7.22 -5.20 -3.67
CA PHE A 68 8.56 -5.13 -4.27
C PHE A 68 8.50 -5.28 -5.79
N PRO A 69 9.43 -4.65 -6.53
CA PRO A 69 9.56 -4.85 -7.97
C PRO A 69 9.76 -6.33 -8.30
N LEU A 70 9.09 -6.82 -9.34
CA LEU A 70 9.25 -8.21 -9.81
C LEU A 70 10.55 -8.40 -10.62
N THR A 71 11.15 -7.33 -11.12
CA THR A 71 12.38 -7.35 -11.90
C THR A 71 13.57 -6.95 -11.02
N HIS A 72 14.62 -7.77 -11.05
CA HIS A 72 15.82 -7.65 -10.19
C HIS A 72 16.61 -6.35 -10.33
N GLU A 73 16.40 -5.55 -11.37
CA GLU A 73 17.15 -4.30 -11.60
C GLU A 73 16.95 -3.25 -10.50
N ARG A 74 15.93 -3.39 -9.64
CA ARG A 74 15.63 -2.45 -8.55
C ARG A 74 15.14 -3.11 -7.27
N CYS A 75 15.42 -4.40 -7.06
CA CYS A 75 15.12 -5.07 -5.80
C CYS A 75 16.33 -4.87 -4.86
N PRO A 76 16.18 -4.25 -3.68
CA PRO A 76 17.28 -4.20 -2.71
C PRO A 76 17.61 -5.64 -2.28
N ALA A 77 18.91 -5.93 -2.25
CA ALA A 77 19.46 -7.23 -1.84
C ALA A 77 19.10 -7.58 -0.39
#